data_AF-A0AAE0KLS7-F1
#
_entry.id   AF-A0AAE0KLS7-F1
#
_cell.length_a   1.000
_cell.length_b   1.000
_cell.length_c   1.000
_cell.angle_alpha   90.00
_cell.angle_beta   90.00
_cell.angle_gamma   90.00
#
_symmetry.space_group_name_H-M   'P 1'
#
loop_
_entity.id
_entity.type
_entity.pdbx_description
1 polymer ?
#
loop_
_entity_poly.entity_id
_entity_poly.type
_entity_poly.pdbx_seq_one_letter_code
_entity_poly.pdbx_strand_id
1 'polypeptide(L)'
;MSFSSLVQDITIRDAPRRRGEASISTIDDRASRTSHISRAMSYASTAATSVSVSGDISSQLHAGYCHPLARSWQAERQLTKSMLIYPLFISDQDDEEVLIPSLPNQYRRGVNKLITFLEPLVHKGLRSVVLFGVPMRPGTKDALGTAADDPEGPVIRSIQLLRQRFPHLYIVVDVCLCEYTSHGHCGILRDDGSLNNQLSVDRISDVAVAYARAGAHCVAPSDMNDGRIRAIKLKLIEEGIVHNVTLMSYAAKFSGCLYGPFRDAAGSAPSFGDRKCYQLPPGGRGLARRAIVRDINEGADIIMVKPASQYLDIISDAKDLGKDLPVAAYQVSGEFAMIHAAAKAGVFDLKAMAFESTEGILRAGATIVISYFTPEFLDWLSD
;
A
#
# COMPACT_ATOMS: atom_id res chain seq x y z
N MET A 1 -12.55 12.82 17.94
CA MET A 1 -13.94 12.93 17.43
C MET A 1 -14.15 11.80 16.44
N SER A 2 -15.14 10.95 16.68
CA SER A 2 -15.36 9.71 15.93
C SER A 2 -15.97 9.98 14.55
N PHE A 3 -15.54 9.23 13.54
CA PHE A 3 -16.00 9.25 12.14
C PHE A 3 -17.53 9.05 11.99
N SER A 4 -18.22 8.66 13.06
CA SER A 4 -19.66 8.38 13.07
C SER A 4 -20.56 9.62 13.03
N SER A 5 -20.06 10.83 13.31
CA SER A 5 -20.91 12.03 13.41
C SER A 5 -21.12 12.78 12.08
N LEU A 6 -20.46 12.38 10.99
CA LEU A 6 -20.54 13.11 9.71
C LEU A 6 -21.65 12.61 8.76
N VAL A 7 -22.30 11.48 9.09
CA VAL A 7 -23.24 10.80 8.16
C VAL A 7 -24.71 11.17 8.45
N GLN A 8 -25.00 11.89 9.54
CA GLN A 8 -26.37 12.23 9.91
C GLN A 8 -26.93 13.51 9.24
N ASP A 9 -26.12 14.31 8.55
CA ASP A 9 -26.55 15.61 8.02
C ASP A 9 -26.97 15.63 6.54
N ILE A 10 -26.98 14.48 5.84
CA ILE A 10 -27.32 14.42 4.40
C ILE A 10 -28.77 13.94 4.12
N THR A 11 -29.55 13.52 5.12
CA THR A 11 -30.86 12.89 4.89
C THR A 11 -32.10 13.78 5.04
N ILE A 12 -31.99 15.11 4.96
CA ILE A 12 -33.18 15.99 5.00
C ILE A 12 -33.25 16.83 3.73
N ARG A 13 -33.73 16.22 2.65
CA ARG A 13 -34.43 16.89 1.53
C ARG A 13 -35.13 15.82 0.70
N ASP A 14 -36.25 15.31 1.21
CA ASP A 14 -37.34 14.82 0.38
C ASP A 14 -38.58 14.55 1.24
N ALA A 15 -39.59 15.40 1.10
CA ALA A 15 -40.95 15.15 1.56
C ALA A 15 -41.95 15.65 0.49
N PRO A 16 -42.97 14.87 0.13
CA PRO A 16 -43.84 15.14 -1.01
C PRO A 16 -45.03 16.05 -0.63
N ARG A 17 -45.44 16.94 -1.54
CA ARG A 17 -46.68 17.72 -1.41
C ARG A 17 -47.84 17.07 -2.18
N ARG A 18 -48.99 17.11 -1.52
CA ARG A 18 -50.25 16.39 -1.75
C ARG A 18 -51.02 16.84 -3.01
N ARG A 19 -51.80 15.90 -3.54
CA ARG A 19 -52.89 16.05 -4.53
C ARG A 19 -54.05 16.89 -3.98
N GLY A 20 -54.68 17.66 -4.86
CA GLY A 20 -56.02 18.24 -4.71
C GLY A 20 -56.71 18.27 -6.08
N GLU A 21 -57.95 17.79 -6.14
CA GLU A 21 -58.81 17.68 -7.33
C GLU A 21 -59.82 18.83 -7.45
N ALA A 22 -60.44 18.90 -8.64
CA ALA A 22 -61.60 19.68 -9.12
C ALA A 22 -61.26 21.09 -9.68
N SER A 23 -61.75 21.55 -10.84
CA SER A 23 -63.01 21.30 -11.56
C SER A 23 -62.97 21.80 -13.03
N ILE A 24 -64.05 21.50 -13.77
CA ILE A 24 -64.31 21.55 -15.22
C ILE A 24 -64.78 22.93 -15.75
N SER A 25 -64.44 23.29 -17.02
CA SER A 25 -65.31 23.95 -18.04
C SER A 25 -64.50 24.16 -19.35
N THR A 26 -64.73 23.43 -20.45
CA THR A 26 -65.69 23.59 -21.58
C THR A 26 -65.43 24.73 -22.58
N ILE A 27 -65.16 24.32 -23.85
CA ILE A 27 -65.65 24.84 -25.15
C ILE A 27 -64.64 25.38 -26.20
N ASP A 28 -64.67 24.68 -27.35
CA ASP A 28 -64.51 24.98 -28.79
C ASP A 28 -63.20 25.37 -29.52
N ASP A 29 -62.72 24.42 -30.32
CA ASP A 29 -62.78 24.36 -31.81
C ASP A 29 -62.47 25.60 -32.68
N ARG A 30 -61.30 25.61 -33.35
CA ARG A 30 -61.14 25.53 -34.83
C ARG A 30 -59.79 26.05 -35.33
N ALA A 31 -59.12 25.19 -36.11
CA ALA A 31 -58.34 25.47 -37.33
C ALA A 31 -57.34 26.64 -37.37
N SER A 32 -56.04 26.31 -37.44
CA SER A 32 -55.08 27.05 -38.28
C SER A 32 -53.88 26.17 -38.62
N ARG A 33 -53.79 25.75 -39.88
CA ARG A 33 -52.60 25.16 -40.50
C ARG A 33 -51.61 26.28 -40.78
N THR A 34 -50.42 26.24 -40.19
CA THR A 34 -49.28 27.04 -40.66
C THR A 34 -47.95 26.30 -40.45
N SER A 35 -47.45 25.78 -41.56
CA SER A 35 -46.06 25.52 -41.95
C SER A 35 -44.96 25.51 -40.86
N HIS A 36 -44.37 24.33 -40.65
CA HIS A 36 -43.03 24.18 -40.10
C HIS A 36 -42.00 24.76 -41.09
N ILE A 37 -41.47 25.95 -40.78
CA ILE A 37 -40.23 26.45 -41.39
C ILE A 37 -39.11 26.15 -40.39
N SER A 38 -38.30 25.14 -40.72
CA SER A 38 -37.03 24.86 -40.05
C SER A 38 -36.08 26.04 -40.27
N ARG A 39 -35.94 26.88 -39.25
CA ARG A 39 -34.97 27.98 -39.25
C ARG A 39 -33.62 27.39 -38.86
N ALA A 40 -32.82 27.01 -39.86
CA ALA A 40 -31.43 26.67 -39.65
C ALA A 40 -30.73 27.85 -38.97
N MET A 41 -30.30 27.66 -37.71
CA MET A 41 -29.45 28.61 -37.03
C MET A 41 -28.07 28.54 -37.68
N SER A 42 -27.79 29.45 -38.62
CA SER A 42 -26.42 29.65 -39.08
C SER A 42 -25.63 30.26 -37.93
N TYR A 43 -24.70 29.50 -37.36
CA TYR A 43 -23.63 30.08 -36.56
C TYR A 43 -22.78 30.94 -37.50
N ALA A 44 -23.09 32.23 -37.55
CA ALA A 44 -22.25 33.22 -38.19
C ALA A 44 -20.93 33.27 -37.42
N SER A 45 -19.88 32.72 -38.02
CA SER A 45 -18.51 32.77 -37.52
C SER A 45 -18.10 34.24 -37.39
N THR A 46 -17.93 34.71 -36.15
CA THR A 46 -17.29 35.99 -35.85
C THR A 46 -15.81 35.88 -36.21
N ALA A 47 -15.50 36.33 -37.42
CA ALA A 47 -14.15 36.53 -37.92
C ALA A 47 -13.47 37.68 -37.16
N ALA A 48 -12.90 37.38 -35.99
CA ALA A 48 -11.79 38.11 -35.39
C ALA A 48 -11.16 37.20 -34.32
N THR A 49 -9.90 36.79 -34.56
CA THR A 49 -9.06 35.86 -33.77
C THR A 49 -9.37 34.35 -33.84
N SER A 50 -9.59 33.78 -35.03
CA SER A 50 -9.42 32.32 -35.19
C SER A 50 -7.99 32.03 -35.65
N VAL A 51 -7.07 31.82 -34.70
CA VAL A 51 -5.87 31.03 -34.99
C VAL A 51 -6.37 29.75 -35.65
N SER A 52 -5.91 29.43 -36.86
CA SER A 52 -6.34 28.22 -37.54
C SER A 52 -5.79 27.02 -36.76
N VAL A 53 -6.55 26.51 -35.81
CA VAL A 53 -6.27 25.25 -35.08
C VAL A 53 -6.29 24.05 -36.05
N SER A 54 -6.55 24.29 -37.34
CA SER A 54 -6.39 23.32 -38.42
C SER A 54 -4.91 22.97 -38.63
N GLY A 55 -4.44 21.93 -37.94
CA GLY A 55 -3.41 21.05 -38.50
C GLY A 55 -1.98 21.22 -37.99
N ASP A 56 -1.73 21.80 -36.82
CA ASP A 56 -0.40 21.65 -36.21
C ASP A 56 -0.20 20.19 -35.81
N ILE A 57 0.71 19.50 -36.51
CA ILE A 57 1.07 18.09 -36.31
C ILE A 57 1.50 17.85 -34.85
N SER A 58 2.21 18.82 -34.24
CA SER A 58 2.71 18.71 -32.86
C SER A 58 1.59 18.58 -31.82
N SER A 59 0.38 19.05 -32.14
CA SER A 59 -0.79 19.00 -31.26
C SER A 59 -1.61 17.70 -31.40
N GLN A 60 -1.31 16.83 -32.38
CA GLN A 60 -2.13 15.66 -32.70
C GLN A 60 -1.71 14.41 -31.93
N LEU A 61 -2.22 14.23 -30.70
CA LEU A 61 -1.88 13.07 -29.85
C LEU A 61 -2.94 11.96 -29.81
N HIS A 62 -4.20 12.25 -30.18
CA HIS A 62 -5.33 11.32 -30.04
C HIS A 62 -5.12 9.95 -30.71
N ALA A 63 -4.39 9.89 -31.82
CA ALA A 63 -4.10 8.65 -32.53
C ALA A 63 -3.32 7.64 -31.65
N GLY A 64 -2.51 8.10 -30.69
CA GLY A 64 -1.72 7.25 -29.81
C GLY A 64 -2.54 6.48 -28.76
N TYR A 65 -3.80 6.86 -28.51
CA TYR A 65 -4.64 6.29 -27.45
C TYR A 65 -6.12 6.08 -27.82
N CYS A 66 -6.45 6.14 -29.11
CA CYS A 66 -7.84 6.00 -29.59
C CYS A 66 -8.39 4.56 -29.48
N HIS A 67 -7.54 3.54 -29.44
CA HIS A 67 -7.93 2.12 -29.34
C HIS A 67 -7.56 1.54 -27.96
N PRO A 68 -8.34 0.60 -27.38
CA PRO A 68 -7.99 -0.05 -26.10
C PRO A 68 -6.56 -0.59 -26.04
N LEU A 69 -6.14 -1.32 -27.08
CA LEU A 69 -4.76 -1.83 -27.18
C LEU A 69 -3.72 -0.69 -27.24
N ALA A 70 -4.01 0.39 -27.98
CA ALA A 70 -3.10 1.52 -28.08
C ALA A 70 -2.89 2.20 -26.72
N ARG A 71 -3.95 2.33 -25.89
CA ARG A 71 -3.82 2.81 -24.51
C ARG A 71 -2.91 1.92 -23.67
N SER A 72 -3.03 0.60 -23.80
CA SER A 72 -2.18 -0.34 -23.05
C SER A 72 -0.70 -0.27 -23.44
N TRP A 73 -0.39 0.09 -24.69
CA TRP A 73 0.99 0.26 -25.17
C TRP A 73 1.66 1.54 -24.65
N GLN A 74 0.88 2.53 -24.19
CA GLN A 74 1.44 3.74 -23.56
C GLN A 74 2.02 3.46 -22.17
N ALA A 75 1.65 2.33 -21.54
CA ALA A 75 2.21 1.95 -20.26
C ALA A 75 3.62 1.35 -20.45
N GLU A 76 4.63 1.96 -19.83
CA GLU A 76 6.00 1.41 -19.79
C GLU A 76 6.06 0.06 -19.06
N ARG A 77 5.09 -0.21 -18.18
CA ARG A 77 4.94 -1.47 -17.46
C ARG A 77 3.46 -1.77 -17.22
N GLN A 78 3.07 -3.02 -17.45
CA GLN A 78 1.74 -3.53 -17.13
C GLN A 78 1.77 -4.31 -15.82
N LEU A 79 0.69 -4.23 -15.05
CA LEU A 79 0.53 -4.97 -13.80
C LEU A 79 0.45 -6.48 -14.07
N THR A 80 1.20 -7.26 -13.30
CA THR A 80 1.15 -8.73 -13.35
C THR A 80 1.08 -9.31 -11.94
N LYS A 81 0.54 -10.53 -11.80
CA LYS A 81 0.37 -11.19 -10.49
C LYS A 81 1.68 -11.34 -9.72
N SER A 82 2.81 -11.56 -10.42
CA SER A 82 4.13 -11.73 -9.78
C SER A 82 4.70 -10.45 -9.18
N MET A 83 4.14 -9.28 -9.49
CA MET A 83 4.55 -8.01 -8.89
C MET A 83 3.95 -7.80 -7.50
N LEU A 84 2.94 -8.59 -7.12
CA LEU A 84 2.18 -8.42 -5.88
C LEU A 84 2.81 -9.18 -4.72
N ILE A 85 2.94 -8.49 -3.59
CA ILE A 85 3.31 -9.07 -2.30
C ILE A 85 2.15 -8.84 -1.34
N TYR A 86 1.63 -9.92 -0.76
CA TYR A 86 0.49 -9.85 0.15
C TYR A 86 0.92 -9.74 1.63
N PRO A 87 0.51 -8.70 2.37
CA PRO A 87 0.76 -8.60 3.81
C PRO A 87 -0.02 -9.63 4.65
N LEU A 88 0.65 -10.25 5.63
CA LEU A 88 0.05 -11.17 6.59
C LEU A 88 0.36 -10.76 8.03
N PHE A 89 -0.67 -10.73 8.89
CA PHE A 89 -0.53 -10.46 10.32
C PHE A 89 -0.60 -11.78 11.11
N ILE A 90 0.50 -12.16 11.72
CA ILE A 90 0.66 -13.47 12.35
C ILE A 90 0.55 -13.35 13.87
N SER A 91 -0.47 -13.98 14.45
CA SER A 91 -0.68 -14.08 15.89
C SER A 91 0.25 -15.08 16.54
N ASP A 92 0.60 -14.85 17.80
CA ASP A 92 1.23 -15.83 18.68
C ASP A 92 0.22 -16.79 19.36
N GLN A 93 -1.05 -16.73 18.96
CA GLN A 93 -2.08 -17.73 19.27
C GLN A 93 -2.33 -18.59 18.02
N ASP A 94 -1.93 -19.86 18.07
CA ASP A 94 -1.83 -20.74 16.90
C ASP A 94 -3.12 -20.90 16.08
N ASP A 95 -4.29 -20.88 16.73
CA ASP A 95 -5.60 -21.07 16.09
C ASP A 95 -6.41 -19.78 15.91
N GLU A 96 -5.85 -18.61 16.24
CA GLU A 96 -6.56 -17.33 16.13
C GLU A 96 -6.93 -17.02 14.66
N GLU A 97 -8.12 -16.49 14.44
CA GLU A 97 -8.50 -15.81 13.20
C GLU A 97 -9.45 -14.67 13.53
N VAL A 98 -8.90 -13.46 13.65
CA VAL A 98 -9.63 -12.28 14.13
C VAL A 98 -9.63 -11.21 13.06
N LEU A 99 -10.83 -10.77 12.66
CA LEU A 99 -11.02 -9.65 11.73
C LEU A 99 -10.43 -8.37 12.32
N ILE A 100 -9.75 -7.58 11.49
CA ILE A 100 -9.24 -6.26 11.85
C ILE A 100 -10.26 -5.20 11.37
N PRO A 101 -11.07 -4.59 12.25
CA PRO A 101 -12.21 -3.78 11.81
C PRO A 101 -11.83 -2.55 10.98
N SER A 102 -10.68 -1.94 11.26
CA SER A 102 -10.18 -0.77 10.55
C SER A 102 -9.52 -1.10 9.20
N LEU A 103 -9.28 -2.39 8.91
CA LEU A 103 -8.61 -2.86 7.71
C LEU A 103 -9.51 -3.88 6.98
N PRO A 104 -10.37 -3.41 6.04
CA PRO A 104 -11.40 -4.24 5.43
C PRO A 104 -10.92 -5.60 4.91
N ASN A 105 -11.62 -6.67 5.28
CA ASN A 105 -11.35 -8.06 4.87
C ASN A 105 -9.98 -8.61 5.30
N GLN A 106 -9.23 -7.93 6.16
CA GLN A 106 -7.95 -8.41 6.67
C GLN A 106 -8.11 -8.99 8.09
N TYR A 107 -7.32 -10.01 8.38
CA TYR A 107 -7.39 -10.75 9.64
C TYR A 107 -6.00 -10.91 10.23
N ARG A 108 -5.93 -10.93 11.56
CA ARG A 108 -4.81 -11.50 12.29
C ARG A 108 -5.03 -13.00 12.43
N ARG A 109 -4.04 -13.79 12.05
CA ARG A 109 -4.14 -15.25 11.96
C ARG A 109 -3.03 -15.95 12.71
N GLY A 110 -3.36 -17.01 13.43
CA GLY A 110 -2.39 -17.95 13.98
C GLY A 110 -1.78 -18.84 12.91
N VAL A 111 -0.66 -19.46 13.24
CA VAL A 111 0.14 -20.31 12.35
C VAL A 111 -0.69 -21.46 11.75
N ASN A 112 -1.60 -22.06 12.52
CA ASN A 112 -2.43 -23.19 12.06
C ASN A 112 -3.47 -22.79 11.00
N LYS A 113 -3.78 -21.50 10.85
CA LYS A 113 -4.73 -21.00 9.86
C LYS A 113 -4.09 -20.64 8.52
N LEU A 114 -2.75 -20.48 8.48
CA LEU A 114 -2.06 -19.93 7.32
C LEU A 114 -2.15 -20.81 6.08
N ILE A 115 -2.01 -22.13 6.22
CA ILE A 115 -2.01 -23.03 5.06
C ILE A 115 -3.37 -22.99 4.36
N THR A 116 -4.44 -23.23 5.11
CA THR A 116 -5.81 -23.22 4.58
C THR A 116 -6.16 -21.87 3.94
N PHE A 117 -5.69 -20.77 4.52
CA PHE A 117 -5.92 -19.44 3.99
C PHE A 117 -5.14 -19.15 2.70
N LEU A 118 -3.85 -19.51 2.66
CA LEU A 118 -2.96 -19.19 1.54
C LEU A 118 -3.09 -20.15 0.36
N GLU A 119 -3.47 -21.40 0.58
CA GLU A 119 -3.61 -22.41 -0.47
C GLU A 119 -4.45 -21.94 -1.66
N PRO A 120 -5.67 -21.39 -1.51
CA PRO A 120 -6.43 -20.87 -2.65
C PRO A 120 -5.73 -19.67 -3.32
N LEU A 121 -5.05 -18.80 -2.57
CA LEU A 121 -4.35 -17.64 -3.14
C LEU A 121 -3.13 -18.06 -3.96
N VAL A 122 -2.38 -19.06 -3.49
CA VAL A 122 -1.26 -19.67 -4.23
C VAL A 122 -1.75 -20.30 -5.52
N HIS A 123 -2.87 -21.04 -5.50
CA HIS A 123 -3.49 -21.57 -6.71
C HIS A 123 -3.90 -20.48 -7.71
N LYS A 124 -4.36 -19.32 -7.23
CA LYS A 124 -4.69 -18.15 -8.07
C LYS A 124 -3.45 -17.40 -8.60
N GLY A 125 -2.25 -17.80 -8.18
CA GLY A 125 -0.97 -17.25 -8.65
C GLY A 125 -0.26 -16.32 -7.69
N LEU A 126 -0.61 -16.30 -6.39
CA LEU A 126 0.16 -15.57 -5.37
C LEU A 126 1.61 -16.08 -5.35
N ARG A 127 2.57 -15.17 -5.56
CA ARG A 127 3.99 -15.52 -5.59
C ARG A 127 4.77 -15.06 -4.37
N SER A 128 4.26 -14.09 -3.60
CA SER A 128 4.99 -13.56 -2.46
C SER A 128 4.08 -13.06 -1.34
N VAL A 129 4.54 -13.19 -0.11
CA VAL A 129 3.92 -12.66 1.11
C VAL A 129 4.94 -11.86 1.90
N VAL A 130 4.47 -10.89 2.68
CA VAL A 130 5.27 -10.22 3.72
C VAL A 130 4.67 -10.47 5.09
N LEU A 131 5.48 -11.03 5.99
CA LEU A 131 5.04 -11.43 7.34
C LEU A 131 5.25 -10.30 8.34
N PHE A 132 4.23 -10.04 9.17
CA PHE A 132 4.26 -9.18 10.34
C PHE A 132 3.86 -10.00 11.57
N GLY A 133 4.77 -10.18 12.53
CA GLY A 133 4.45 -10.81 13.80
C GLY A 133 3.65 -9.88 14.70
N VAL A 134 2.61 -10.41 15.34
CA VAL A 134 1.72 -9.66 16.22
C VAL A 134 1.59 -10.42 17.54
N PRO A 135 2.60 -10.36 18.42
CA PRO A 135 2.53 -11.03 19.71
C PRO A 135 1.50 -10.34 20.62
N MET A 136 0.50 -11.10 21.04
CA MET A 136 -0.59 -10.64 21.90
C MET A 136 -0.53 -11.23 23.30
N ARG A 137 0.27 -12.28 23.55
CA ARG A 137 0.40 -12.87 24.89
C ARG A 137 1.02 -11.86 25.87
N PRO A 138 0.44 -11.68 27.07
CA PRO A 138 1.02 -10.83 28.10
C PRO A 138 2.46 -11.23 28.46
N GLY A 139 3.32 -10.25 28.70
CA GLY A 139 4.72 -10.47 29.05
C GLY A 139 5.65 -10.73 27.86
N THR A 140 5.13 -10.88 26.64
CA THR A 140 5.96 -11.08 25.43
C THR A 140 6.72 -9.83 25.01
N LYS A 141 6.15 -8.65 25.26
CA LYS A 141 6.76 -7.36 24.88
C LYS A 141 7.63 -6.82 26.01
N ASP A 142 8.86 -6.43 25.67
CA ASP A 142 9.81 -5.82 26.61
C ASP A 142 10.52 -4.60 26.00
N ALA A 143 11.48 -3.98 26.69
CA ALA A 143 12.15 -2.78 26.18
C ALA A 143 13.14 -3.06 25.02
N LEU A 144 13.51 -4.33 24.80
CA LEU A 144 14.55 -4.71 23.82
C LEU A 144 13.95 -5.41 22.59
N GLY A 145 12.65 -5.70 22.60
CA GLY A 145 12.00 -6.50 21.58
C GLY A 145 12.54 -7.93 21.56
N THR A 146 12.78 -8.54 22.72
CA THR A 146 13.40 -9.89 22.80
C THR A 146 12.63 -10.93 21.99
N ALA A 147 11.31 -10.86 21.96
CA ALA A 147 10.48 -11.81 21.21
C ALA A 147 10.52 -11.65 19.68
N ALA A 148 11.22 -10.64 19.15
CA ALA A 148 11.27 -10.39 17.71
C ALA A 148 11.85 -11.56 16.92
N ASP A 149 12.85 -12.25 17.46
CA ASP A 149 13.52 -13.40 16.86
C ASP A 149 13.41 -14.67 17.71
N ASP A 150 12.37 -14.76 18.54
CA ASP A 150 12.04 -15.98 19.26
C ASP A 150 11.84 -17.13 18.23
N PRO A 151 12.61 -18.23 18.31
CA PRO A 151 12.44 -19.38 17.43
C PRO A 151 11.02 -19.99 17.49
N GLU A 152 10.35 -19.87 18.64
CA GLU A 152 8.98 -20.31 18.85
C GLU A 152 7.95 -19.19 18.57
N GLY A 153 8.44 -18.02 18.16
CA GLY A 153 7.65 -16.87 17.81
C GLY A 153 6.84 -17.06 16.52
N PRO A 154 5.78 -16.26 16.33
CA PRO A 154 4.86 -16.42 15.22
C PRO A 154 5.53 -16.31 13.84
N VAL A 155 6.52 -15.42 13.71
CA VAL A 155 7.21 -15.18 12.43
C VAL A 155 8.09 -16.36 12.03
N ILE A 156 8.99 -16.83 12.90
CA ILE A 156 9.91 -17.93 12.57
C ILE A 156 9.15 -19.22 12.29
N ARG A 157 8.17 -19.57 13.12
CA ARG A 157 7.30 -20.73 12.89
C ARG A 157 6.55 -20.63 11.56
N SER A 158 6.08 -19.44 11.19
CA SER A 158 5.43 -19.21 9.89
C SER A 158 6.39 -19.35 8.72
N ILE A 159 7.62 -18.84 8.82
CA ILE A 159 8.63 -19.00 7.77
C ILE A 159 8.84 -20.50 7.49
N GLN A 160 9.13 -21.28 8.54
CA GLN A 160 9.41 -22.71 8.42
C GLN A 160 8.23 -23.48 7.82
N LEU A 161 7.02 -23.21 8.32
CA LEU A 161 5.78 -23.82 7.82
C LEU A 161 5.54 -23.50 6.33
N LEU A 162 5.70 -22.23 5.94
CA LEU A 162 5.47 -21.81 4.55
C LEU A 162 6.56 -22.34 3.61
N ARG A 163 7.83 -22.42 4.05
CA ARG A 163 8.90 -23.06 3.28
C ARG A 163 8.61 -24.53 3.01
N GLN A 164 8.06 -25.24 3.98
CA GLN A 164 7.70 -26.65 3.83
C GLN A 164 6.49 -26.84 2.90
N ARG A 165 5.43 -26.04 3.07
CA ARG A 165 4.15 -26.26 2.38
C ARG A 165 4.05 -25.61 1.01
N PHE A 166 4.73 -24.48 0.81
CA PHE A 166 4.72 -23.70 -0.42
C PHE A 166 6.16 -23.36 -0.86
N PRO A 167 6.94 -24.35 -1.36
CA PRO A 167 8.37 -24.15 -1.63
C PRO A 167 8.69 -23.07 -2.68
N HIS A 168 7.71 -22.69 -3.51
CA HIS A 168 7.82 -21.64 -4.53
C HIS A 168 7.27 -20.28 -4.09
N LEU A 169 6.72 -20.16 -2.88
CA LEU A 169 6.25 -18.91 -2.32
C LEU A 169 7.44 -18.10 -1.81
N TYR A 170 7.59 -16.88 -2.31
CA TYR A 170 8.65 -15.96 -1.92
C TYR A 170 8.29 -15.24 -0.61
N ILE A 171 8.93 -15.66 0.47
CA ILE A 171 8.68 -15.17 1.83
C ILE A 171 9.55 -13.95 2.12
N VAL A 172 8.88 -12.80 2.25
CA VAL A 172 9.43 -11.56 2.78
C VAL A 172 9.05 -11.44 4.25
N VAL A 173 9.94 -10.90 5.07
CA VAL A 173 9.68 -10.70 6.51
C VAL A 173 10.03 -9.27 6.88
N ASP A 174 9.10 -8.58 7.55
CA ASP A 174 9.38 -7.26 8.12
C ASP A 174 10.39 -7.38 9.25
N VAL A 175 11.42 -6.52 9.26
CA VAL A 175 12.38 -6.44 10.37
C VAL A 175 12.21 -5.11 11.07
N CYS A 176 11.66 -5.16 12.28
CA CYS A 176 11.43 -4.01 13.14
C CYS A 176 11.19 -4.48 14.58
N LEU A 177 11.28 -3.57 15.56
CA LEU A 177 11.01 -3.87 16.97
C LEU A 177 9.66 -3.34 17.46
N CYS A 178 8.88 -2.61 16.65
CA CYS A 178 7.70 -1.92 17.17
C CYS A 178 6.55 -2.86 17.59
N GLU A 179 6.45 -4.04 17.00
CA GLU A 179 5.48 -5.06 17.38
C GLU A 179 5.87 -5.76 18.69
N TYR A 180 7.16 -5.76 19.02
CA TYR A 180 7.75 -6.54 20.11
C TYR A 180 8.18 -5.70 21.32
N THR A 181 8.22 -4.38 21.18
CA THR A 181 8.62 -3.49 22.28
C THR A 181 7.43 -3.07 23.14
N SER A 182 7.64 -2.96 24.46
CA SER A 182 6.62 -2.50 25.42
C SER A 182 6.20 -1.04 25.20
N HIS A 183 7.07 -0.24 24.56
CA HIS A 183 6.81 1.17 24.24
C HIS A 183 6.35 1.39 22.79
N GLY A 184 6.35 0.38 21.92
CA GLY A 184 5.86 0.48 20.54
C GLY A 184 6.71 1.36 19.59
N HIS A 185 7.98 1.63 19.95
CA HIS A 185 8.92 2.34 19.07
C HIS A 185 9.70 1.33 18.21
N CYS A 186 10.24 1.79 17.09
CA CYS A 186 10.92 0.92 16.12
C CYS A 186 12.34 0.49 16.53
N GLY A 187 12.81 0.89 17.72
CA GLY A 187 14.15 0.57 18.22
C GLY A 187 14.25 0.71 19.73
N ILE A 188 15.43 0.44 20.28
CA ILE A 188 15.77 0.54 21.70
C ILE A 188 15.92 2.02 22.08
N LEU A 189 15.37 2.41 23.23
CA LEU A 189 15.39 3.78 23.72
C LEU A 189 16.51 4.00 24.75
N ARG A 190 16.99 5.23 24.86
CA ARG A 190 17.80 5.72 25.99
C ARG A 190 16.89 6.08 27.18
N ASP A 191 17.50 6.36 28.33
CA ASP A 191 16.79 6.77 29.55
C ASP A 191 15.95 8.05 29.36
N ASP A 192 16.35 8.93 28.43
CA ASP A 192 15.60 10.16 28.08
C ASP A 192 14.45 9.92 27.08
N GLY A 193 14.20 8.67 26.68
CA GLY A 193 13.19 8.28 25.70
C GLY A 193 13.59 8.48 24.24
N SER A 194 14.80 8.99 23.97
CA SER A 194 15.33 9.12 22.59
C SER A 194 15.78 7.77 22.03
N LEU A 195 15.79 7.63 20.71
CA LEU A 195 16.20 6.40 20.04
C LEU A 195 17.71 6.15 20.19
N ASN A 196 18.10 5.03 20.79
CA ASN A 196 19.49 4.57 20.80
C ASN A 196 19.81 3.86 19.48
N ASN A 197 20.27 4.62 18.49
CA ASN A 197 20.52 4.10 17.13
C ASN A 197 21.49 2.91 17.11
N GLN A 198 22.59 2.96 17.87
CA GLN A 198 23.59 1.88 17.84
C GLN A 198 23.00 0.56 18.34
N LEU A 199 22.43 0.56 19.55
CA LEU A 199 21.81 -0.65 20.12
C LEU A 199 20.64 -1.14 19.25
N SER A 200 19.87 -0.22 18.68
CA SER A 200 18.76 -0.56 17.79
C SER A 200 19.25 -1.27 16.53
N VAL A 201 20.29 -0.74 15.87
CA VAL A 201 20.88 -1.32 14.66
C VAL A 201 21.45 -2.71 14.95
N ASP A 202 22.15 -2.87 16.08
CA ASP A 202 22.74 -4.17 16.45
C ASP A 202 21.64 -5.23 16.61
N ARG A 203 20.60 -4.89 17.39
CA ARG A 203 19.45 -5.75 17.66
C ARG A 203 18.65 -6.08 16.41
N ILE A 204 18.36 -5.09 15.57
CA ILE A 204 17.64 -5.26 14.30
C ILE A 204 18.41 -6.17 13.35
N SER A 205 19.74 -6.09 13.36
CA SER A 205 20.59 -6.95 12.55
C SER A 205 20.56 -8.40 13.04
N ASP A 206 20.48 -8.64 14.36
CA ASP A 206 20.28 -9.99 14.91
C ASP A 206 18.94 -10.59 14.46
N VAL A 207 17.87 -9.80 14.54
CA VAL A 207 16.53 -10.24 14.10
C VAL A 207 16.52 -10.60 12.61
N ALA A 208 17.14 -9.77 11.76
CA ALA A 208 17.24 -10.05 10.33
C ALA A 208 17.97 -11.38 10.05
N VAL A 209 19.09 -11.62 10.74
CA VAL A 209 19.84 -12.87 10.60
C VAL A 209 19.04 -14.08 11.08
N ALA A 210 18.31 -13.95 12.19
CA ALA A 210 17.46 -15.03 12.70
C ALA A 210 16.36 -15.42 11.70
N TYR A 211 15.69 -14.44 11.09
CA TYR A 211 14.70 -14.70 10.05
C TYR A 211 15.32 -15.31 8.79
N ALA A 212 16.50 -14.85 8.39
CA ALA A 212 17.24 -15.43 7.28
C ALA A 212 17.61 -16.91 7.54
N ARG A 213 18.15 -17.21 8.74
CA ARG A 213 18.45 -18.59 9.17
C ARG A 213 17.20 -19.48 9.25
N ALA A 214 16.06 -18.92 9.62
CA ALA A 214 14.78 -19.63 9.60
C ALA A 214 14.28 -19.96 8.18
N GLY A 215 14.85 -19.34 7.15
CA GLY A 215 14.54 -19.61 5.74
C GLY A 215 13.78 -18.50 5.03
N ALA A 216 13.75 -17.26 5.56
CA ALA A 216 13.23 -16.12 4.82
C ALA A 216 14.06 -15.87 3.56
N HIS A 217 13.40 -15.66 2.42
CA HIS A 217 14.10 -15.32 1.17
C HIS A 217 14.50 -13.85 1.13
N CYS A 218 13.73 -13.01 1.83
CA CYS A 218 13.94 -11.58 1.89
C CYS A 218 13.67 -11.06 3.29
N VAL A 219 14.59 -10.24 3.79
CA VAL A 219 14.40 -9.45 5.01
C VAL A 219 14.16 -8.00 4.63
N ALA A 220 13.16 -7.38 5.25
CA ALA A 220 12.68 -6.06 4.86
C ALA A 220 12.68 -5.09 6.06
N PRO A 221 13.83 -4.49 6.41
CA PRO A 221 13.97 -3.59 7.55
C PRO A 221 13.16 -2.30 7.40
N SER A 222 12.20 -2.11 8.30
CA SER A 222 11.21 -1.02 8.24
C SER A 222 11.39 0.04 9.32
N ASP A 223 12.44 -0.06 10.11
CA ASP A 223 12.70 0.68 11.34
C ASP A 223 13.16 2.14 11.14
N MET A 224 13.80 2.45 10.00
CA MET A 224 14.39 3.75 9.66
C MET A 224 15.58 4.21 10.54
N ASN A 225 16.26 3.31 11.25
CA ASN A 225 17.52 3.64 11.93
C ASN A 225 18.63 3.94 10.92
N ASP A 226 19.56 4.81 11.27
CA ASP A 226 20.67 5.16 10.40
C ASP A 226 21.72 4.04 10.39
N GLY A 227 22.08 3.55 9.20
CA GLY A 227 23.12 2.53 9.01
C GLY A 227 22.67 1.08 9.17
N ARG A 228 21.38 0.81 9.40
CA ARG A 228 20.90 -0.57 9.60
C ARG A 228 21.11 -1.48 8.41
N ILE A 229 21.06 -0.96 7.17
CA ILE A 229 21.23 -1.77 5.96
C ILE A 229 22.66 -2.31 5.91
N ARG A 230 23.65 -1.45 6.18
CA ARG A 230 25.05 -1.87 6.25
C ARG A 230 25.25 -2.95 7.30
N ALA A 231 24.71 -2.75 8.50
CA ALA A 231 24.87 -3.71 9.60
C ALA A 231 24.22 -5.06 9.26
N ILE A 232 23.01 -5.07 8.72
CA ILE A 232 22.34 -6.31 8.28
C ILE A 232 23.16 -6.98 7.17
N LYS A 233 23.58 -6.25 6.13
CA LYS A 233 24.33 -6.82 5.01
C LYS A 233 25.66 -7.41 5.47
N LEU A 234 26.39 -6.74 6.38
CA LEU A 234 27.63 -7.26 6.96
C LEU A 234 27.39 -8.53 7.78
N LYS A 235 26.38 -8.57 8.65
CA LYS A 235 26.07 -9.81 9.39
C LYS A 235 25.69 -10.96 8.46
N LEU A 236 24.91 -10.71 7.40
CA LEU A 236 24.59 -11.73 6.39
C LEU A 236 25.85 -12.25 5.67
N ILE A 237 26.87 -11.40 5.45
CA ILE A 237 28.17 -11.78 4.88
C ILE A 237 28.95 -12.65 5.88
N GLU A 238 29.06 -12.20 7.13
CA GLU A 238 29.76 -12.92 8.21
C GLU A 238 29.17 -14.32 8.45
N GLU A 239 27.85 -14.44 8.34
CA GLU A 239 27.11 -15.70 8.42
C GLU A 239 27.24 -16.60 7.18
N GLY A 240 27.82 -16.09 6.09
CA GLY A 240 27.98 -16.82 4.83
C GLY A 240 26.68 -17.03 4.04
N ILE A 241 25.58 -16.39 4.42
CA ILE A 241 24.25 -16.58 3.80
C ILE A 241 23.80 -15.41 2.91
N VAL A 242 24.62 -14.35 2.78
CA VAL A 242 24.33 -13.14 1.98
C VAL A 242 23.88 -13.44 0.55
N HIS A 243 24.39 -14.51 -0.07
CA HIS A 243 24.11 -14.88 -1.45
C HIS A 243 22.69 -15.45 -1.65
N ASN A 244 21.98 -15.81 -0.57
CA ASN A 244 20.66 -16.43 -0.60
C ASN A 244 19.55 -15.53 -0.03
N VAL A 245 19.88 -14.32 0.44
CA VAL A 245 18.95 -13.46 1.18
C VAL A 245 18.90 -12.08 0.54
N THR A 246 17.72 -11.71 0.04
CA THR A 246 17.47 -10.36 -0.48
C THR A 246 17.25 -9.38 0.66
N LEU A 247 17.86 -8.19 0.55
CA LEU A 247 17.69 -7.10 1.49
C LEU A 247 16.81 -6.00 0.88
N MET A 248 15.54 -5.96 1.29
CA MET A 248 14.55 -5.00 0.80
C MET A 248 14.41 -3.83 1.78
N SER A 249 15.11 -2.74 1.52
CA SER A 249 15.10 -1.59 2.42
C SER A 249 13.82 -0.77 2.28
N TYR A 250 13.14 -0.47 3.39
CA TYR A 250 12.21 0.66 3.47
C TYR A 250 12.97 1.99 3.46
N ALA A 251 13.67 2.27 2.37
CA ALA A 251 14.63 3.37 2.27
C ALA A 251 13.99 4.75 2.41
N ALA A 252 12.76 4.92 1.92
CA ALA A 252 11.99 6.14 2.05
C ALA A 252 10.65 5.83 2.74
N LYS A 253 10.67 5.68 4.06
CA LYS A 253 9.47 5.52 4.90
C LYS A 253 9.14 6.82 5.63
N PHE A 254 8.00 7.42 5.30
CA PHE A 254 7.55 8.69 5.84
C PHE A 254 6.71 8.51 7.10
N SER A 255 6.78 9.50 7.99
CA SER A 255 5.81 9.70 9.07
C SER A 255 4.51 10.27 8.50
N GLY A 256 3.38 9.94 9.11
CA GLY A 256 2.08 10.42 8.62
C GLY A 256 0.88 9.70 9.23
N CYS A 257 -0.31 10.04 8.72
CA CYS A 257 -1.60 9.56 9.22
C CYS A 257 -2.11 8.28 8.54
N LEU A 258 -1.45 7.80 7.48
CA LEU A 258 -1.91 6.65 6.68
C LEU A 258 -1.62 5.27 7.31
N TYR A 259 -1.12 5.23 8.55
CA TYR A 259 -0.77 3.98 9.24
C TYR A 259 -1.79 3.54 10.30
N GLY A 260 -2.88 4.28 10.50
CA GLY A 260 -3.87 4.01 11.56
C GLY A 260 -4.32 2.53 11.59
N PRO A 261 -4.91 2.01 10.50
CA PRO A 261 -5.38 0.63 10.49
C PRO A 261 -4.29 -0.43 10.68
N PHE A 262 -3.06 -0.18 10.23
CA PHE A 262 -1.92 -1.07 10.48
C PHE A 262 -1.57 -1.12 11.97
N ARG A 263 -1.64 0.01 12.68
CA ARG A 263 -1.34 0.05 14.12
C ARG A 263 -2.36 -0.75 14.92
N ASP A 264 -3.62 -0.73 14.50
CA ASP A 264 -4.67 -1.58 15.08
C ASP A 264 -4.39 -3.07 14.79
N ALA A 265 -4.02 -3.39 13.54
CA ALA A 265 -3.69 -4.75 13.11
C ALA A 265 -2.50 -5.36 13.88
N ALA A 266 -1.43 -4.58 14.03
CA ALA A 266 -0.15 -5.02 14.58
C ALA A 266 -0.01 -4.77 16.10
N GLY A 267 -0.99 -4.11 16.73
CA GLY A 267 -0.90 -3.75 18.15
C GLY A 267 0.35 -2.93 18.48
N SER A 268 0.75 -2.04 17.57
CA SER A 268 2.05 -1.36 17.57
C SER A 268 1.92 0.17 17.67
N ALA A 269 0.83 0.67 18.22
CA ALA A 269 0.72 2.10 18.55
C ALA A 269 1.81 2.49 19.58
N PRO A 270 2.59 3.58 19.35
CA PRO A 270 3.56 4.04 20.35
C PRO A 270 2.89 4.39 21.67
N SER A 271 3.49 3.97 22.79
CA SER A 271 2.97 4.23 24.13
C SER A 271 3.12 5.69 24.56
N PHE A 272 4.06 6.42 23.94
CA PHE A 272 4.25 7.86 24.11
C PHE A 272 4.90 8.47 22.86
N GLY A 273 4.83 9.81 22.75
CA GLY A 273 5.47 10.56 21.66
C GLY A 273 4.98 10.16 20.26
N ASP A 274 5.87 10.29 19.28
CA ASP A 274 5.63 9.87 17.90
C ASP A 274 6.91 9.33 17.24
N ARG A 275 6.82 8.98 15.95
CA ARG A 275 7.92 8.39 15.17
C ARG A 275 8.66 9.40 14.28
N LYS A 276 8.40 10.70 14.44
CA LYS A 276 8.92 11.75 13.53
C LYS A 276 10.43 11.98 13.65
N CYS A 277 11.07 11.47 14.70
CA CYS A 277 12.52 11.58 14.88
C CYS A 277 13.33 10.57 14.06
N TYR A 278 12.68 9.64 13.36
CA TYR A 278 13.36 8.64 12.50
C TYR A 278 12.58 8.34 11.21
N GLN A 279 11.24 8.33 11.23
CA GLN A 279 10.47 8.32 9.99
C GLN A 279 10.55 9.70 9.31
N LEU A 280 10.69 9.71 7.98
CA LEU A 280 10.91 10.95 7.23
C LEU A 280 9.72 11.92 7.38
N PRO A 281 9.94 13.24 7.49
CA PRO A 281 8.85 14.21 7.46
C PRO A 281 8.21 14.26 6.06
N PRO A 282 6.89 14.45 5.91
CA PRO A 282 6.21 14.44 4.59
C PRO A 282 6.81 15.39 3.55
N GLY A 283 7.23 16.60 3.95
CA GLY A 283 7.90 17.56 3.06
C GLY A 283 9.38 17.24 2.77
N GLY A 284 9.90 16.13 3.27
CA GLY A 284 11.32 15.79 3.33
C GLY A 284 11.90 15.13 2.09
N ARG A 285 11.57 15.60 0.87
CA ARG A 285 12.07 14.99 -0.39
C ARG A 285 13.60 14.85 -0.44
N GLY A 286 14.33 15.88 -0.01
CA GLY A 286 15.80 15.85 0.04
C GLY A 286 16.37 14.77 0.98
N LEU A 287 15.69 14.52 2.12
CA LEU A 287 16.07 13.43 3.03
C LEU A 287 15.76 12.06 2.43
N ALA A 288 14.61 11.90 1.76
CA ALA A 288 14.26 10.66 1.08
C ALA A 288 15.30 10.27 0.02
N ARG A 289 15.70 11.23 -0.84
CA ARG A 289 16.76 11.01 -1.84
C ARG A 289 18.09 10.59 -1.19
N ARG A 290 18.50 11.25 -0.11
CA ARG A 290 19.72 10.89 0.65
C ARG A 290 19.63 9.50 1.27
N ALA A 291 18.49 9.14 1.85
CA ALA A 291 18.26 7.83 2.46
C ALA A 291 18.25 6.70 1.42
N ILE A 292 17.63 6.92 0.25
CA ILE A 292 17.68 6.01 -0.89
C ILE A 292 19.14 5.77 -1.31
N VAL A 293 19.89 6.83 -1.59
CA VAL A 293 21.31 6.71 -1.99
C VAL A 293 22.14 6.01 -0.92
N ARG A 294 21.92 6.34 0.36
CA ARG A 294 22.58 5.65 1.47
C ARG A 294 22.31 4.15 1.42
N ASP A 295 21.06 3.74 1.39
CA ASP A 295 20.69 2.33 1.49
C ASP A 295 21.15 1.51 0.28
N ILE A 296 21.18 2.12 -0.91
CA ILE A 296 21.82 1.52 -2.11
C ILE A 296 23.30 1.26 -1.83
N ASN A 297 24.03 2.27 -1.35
CA ASN A 297 25.47 2.16 -1.05
C ASN A 297 25.77 1.21 0.12
N GLU A 298 24.79 0.96 0.99
CA GLU A 298 24.89 0.03 2.11
C GLU A 298 24.54 -1.42 1.74
N GLY A 299 24.13 -1.68 0.49
CA GLY A 299 23.92 -3.03 -0.05
C GLY A 299 22.47 -3.51 -0.08
N ALA A 300 21.50 -2.58 -0.10
CA ALA A 300 20.10 -2.94 -0.38
C ALA A 300 19.95 -3.48 -1.81
N ASP A 301 19.29 -4.63 -1.94
CA ASP A 301 19.02 -5.26 -3.23
C ASP A 301 17.69 -4.74 -3.83
N ILE A 302 16.80 -4.23 -2.99
CA ILE A 302 15.53 -3.58 -3.35
C ILE A 302 15.35 -2.34 -2.48
N ILE A 303 14.92 -1.23 -3.07
CA ILE A 303 14.54 -0.01 -2.33
C ILE A 303 13.02 0.16 -2.35
N MET A 304 12.45 0.56 -1.21
CA MET A 304 11.01 0.72 -1.03
C MET A 304 10.62 2.13 -0.58
N VAL A 305 9.53 2.62 -1.16
CA VAL A 305 8.83 3.84 -0.72
C VAL A 305 7.53 3.47 0.02
N LYS A 306 7.30 4.13 1.16
CA LYS A 306 6.12 3.93 2.00
C LYS A 306 5.69 5.24 2.70
N PRO A 307 4.43 5.69 2.60
CA PRO A 307 3.30 5.18 1.78
C PRO A 307 3.52 5.27 0.26
N ALA A 308 2.56 4.80 -0.55
CA ALA A 308 2.71 4.77 -2.00
C ALA A 308 2.02 5.94 -2.72
N SER A 309 0.68 5.99 -2.72
CA SER A 309 -0.11 6.91 -3.55
C SER A 309 0.13 8.40 -3.22
N GLN A 310 0.45 8.72 -1.96
CA GLN A 310 0.79 10.10 -1.56
C GLN A 310 2.25 10.50 -1.82
N TYR A 311 3.07 9.56 -2.31
CA TYR A 311 4.52 9.73 -2.51
C TYR A 311 4.98 9.16 -3.86
N LEU A 312 4.12 9.22 -4.88
CA LEU A 312 4.47 8.79 -6.25
C LEU A 312 5.67 9.55 -6.82
N ASP A 313 5.85 10.82 -6.44
CA ASP A 313 7.02 11.63 -6.77
C ASP A 313 8.31 11.05 -6.17
N ILE A 314 8.23 10.48 -4.96
CA ILE A 314 9.37 9.80 -4.31
C ILE A 314 9.64 8.43 -4.93
N ILE A 315 8.62 7.71 -5.40
CA ILE A 315 8.81 6.48 -6.19
C ILE A 315 9.56 6.80 -7.49
N SER A 316 9.21 7.90 -8.16
CA SER A 316 9.93 8.38 -9.34
C SER A 316 11.38 8.73 -9.00
N ASP A 317 11.62 9.47 -7.93
CA ASP A 317 12.99 9.75 -7.44
C ASP A 317 13.77 8.47 -7.15
N ALA A 318 13.12 7.47 -6.52
CA ALA A 318 13.74 6.19 -6.21
C ALA A 318 14.12 5.44 -7.50
N LYS A 319 13.26 5.46 -8.51
CA LYS A 319 13.57 4.84 -9.81
C LYS A 319 14.71 5.55 -10.53
N ASP A 320 14.78 6.87 -10.47
CA ASP A 320 15.88 7.63 -11.07
C ASP A 320 17.23 7.36 -10.37
N LEU A 321 17.23 7.34 -9.04
CA LEU A 321 18.44 7.12 -8.22
C LEU A 321 18.90 5.67 -8.22
N GLY A 322 17.96 4.73 -8.22
CA GLY A 322 18.17 3.27 -8.19
C GLY A 322 17.75 2.61 -9.49
N LYS A 323 18.08 3.21 -10.65
CA LYS A 323 17.61 2.76 -11.97
C LYS A 323 17.85 1.27 -12.27
N ASP A 324 18.93 0.72 -11.72
CA ASP A 324 19.37 -0.67 -11.89
C ASP A 324 18.82 -1.61 -10.80
N LEU A 325 18.07 -1.07 -9.83
CA LEU A 325 17.44 -1.84 -8.76
C LEU A 325 15.92 -1.96 -8.96
N PRO A 326 15.30 -3.04 -8.47
CA PRO A 326 13.86 -3.07 -8.26
C PRO A 326 13.43 -2.00 -7.27
N VAL A 327 12.31 -1.34 -7.57
CA VAL A 327 11.66 -0.38 -6.67
C VAL A 327 10.36 -0.99 -6.18
N ALA A 328 10.23 -1.14 -4.87
CA ALA A 328 9.01 -1.55 -4.22
C ALA A 328 8.20 -0.34 -3.74
N ALA A 329 6.89 -0.47 -3.73
CA ALA A 329 5.99 0.51 -3.15
C ALA A 329 4.97 -0.19 -2.25
N TYR A 330 4.71 0.38 -1.08
CA TYR A 330 3.74 -0.16 -0.15
C TYR A 330 2.47 0.70 -0.17
N GLN A 331 1.40 0.17 -0.77
CA GLN A 331 0.06 0.74 -0.63
C GLN A 331 -0.49 0.42 0.77
N VAL A 332 -0.33 1.38 1.67
CA VAL A 332 -0.46 1.13 3.11
C VAL A 332 -1.91 0.98 3.54
N SER A 333 -2.08 0.56 4.79
CA SER A 333 -3.36 0.26 5.42
C SER A 333 -4.38 1.39 5.32
N GLY A 334 -3.94 2.65 5.51
CA GLY A 334 -4.80 3.82 5.39
C GLY A 334 -5.19 4.14 3.94
N GLU A 335 -4.30 3.91 2.98
CA GLU A 335 -4.61 4.10 1.55
C GLU A 335 -5.66 3.09 1.09
N PHE A 336 -5.48 1.83 1.46
CA PHE A 336 -6.43 0.75 1.20
C PHE A 336 -7.80 1.03 1.86
N ALA A 337 -7.82 1.34 3.16
CA ALA A 337 -9.06 1.62 3.88
C ALA A 337 -9.79 2.87 3.34
N MET A 338 -9.03 3.90 2.92
CA MET A 338 -9.58 5.10 2.30
C MET A 338 -10.27 4.80 0.96
N ILE A 339 -9.64 3.97 0.12
CA ILE A 339 -10.25 3.53 -1.15
C ILE A 339 -11.54 2.75 -0.88
N HIS A 340 -11.53 1.80 0.07
CA HIS A 340 -12.74 1.07 0.46
C HIS A 340 -13.85 2.00 0.97
N ALA A 341 -13.51 2.97 1.82
CA ALA A 341 -14.49 3.90 2.38
C ALA A 341 -15.13 4.78 1.30
N ALA A 342 -14.33 5.32 0.39
CA ALA A 342 -14.83 6.16 -0.72
C ALA A 342 -15.65 5.35 -1.74
N ALA A 343 -15.25 4.12 -2.06
CA ALA A 343 -16.06 3.23 -2.90
C ALA A 343 -17.41 2.90 -2.25
N LYS A 344 -17.41 2.59 -0.95
CA LYS A 344 -18.65 2.35 -0.19
C LYS A 344 -19.56 3.56 -0.14
N ALA A 345 -19.00 4.77 -0.15
CA ALA A 345 -19.75 6.02 -0.21
C ALA A 345 -20.25 6.37 -1.63
N GLY A 346 -19.95 5.55 -2.64
CA GLY A 346 -20.37 5.76 -4.03
C GLY A 346 -19.56 6.81 -4.79
N VAL A 347 -18.36 7.17 -4.31
CA VAL A 347 -17.48 8.14 -4.99
C VAL A 347 -16.92 7.56 -6.29
N PHE A 348 -16.60 6.26 -6.29
CA PHE A 348 -16.08 5.52 -7.44
C PHE A 348 -16.33 4.01 -7.30
N ASP A 349 -16.13 3.26 -8.39
CA ASP A 349 -16.05 1.81 -8.35
C ASP A 349 -14.75 1.32 -7.70
N LEU A 350 -14.83 0.28 -6.86
CA LEU A 350 -13.69 -0.24 -6.11
C LEU A 350 -12.63 -0.86 -7.02
N LYS A 351 -13.05 -1.68 -8.00
CA LYS A 351 -12.13 -2.36 -8.92
C LYS A 351 -11.39 -1.32 -9.77
N ALA A 352 -12.13 -0.37 -10.34
CA ALA A 352 -11.55 0.71 -11.15
C ALA A 352 -10.50 1.52 -10.37
N MET A 353 -10.81 1.98 -9.15
CA MET A 353 -9.86 2.76 -8.35
C MET A 353 -8.67 1.91 -7.85
N ALA A 354 -8.87 0.63 -7.56
CA ALA A 354 -7.77 -0.26 -7.19
C ALA A 354 -6.75 -0.37 -8.35
N PHE A 355 -7.23 -0.60 -9.58
CA PHE A 355 -6.38 -0.58 -10.78
C PHE A 355 -5.72 0.77 -10.98
N GLU A 356 -6.46 1.87 -10.98
CA GLU A 356 -5.89 3.22 -11.22
C GLU A 356 -4.82 3.60 -10.19
N SER A 357 -5.03 3.30 -8.91
CA SER A 357 -4.04 3.55 -7.86
C SER A 357 -2.78 2.69 -8.03
N THR A 358 -2.92 1.43 -8.42
CA THR A 358 -1.80 0.50 -8.61
C THR A 358 -1.04 0.79 -9.91
N GLU A 359 -1.73 1.11 -10.99
CA GLU A 359 -1.12 1.59 -12.23
C GLU A 359 -0.39 2.92 -12.03
N GLY A 360 -0.91 3.80 -11.16
CA GLY A 360 -0.21 5.01 -10.74
C GLY A 360 1.14 4.72 -10.06
N ILE A 361 1.20 3.67 -9.23
CA ILE A 361 2.42 3.19 -8.58
C ILE A 361 3.42 2.64 -9.62
N LEU A 362 2.95 1.85 -10.58
CA LEU A 362 3.78 1.32 -11.67
C LEU A 362 4.32 2.42 -12.58
N ARG A 363 3.46 3.38 -12.96
CA ARG A 363 3.82 4.55 -13.76
C ARG A 363 4.89 5.40 -13.08
N ALA A 364 4.87 5.48 -11.75
CA ALA A 364 5.89 6.17 -10.97
C ALA A 364 7.24 5.43 -10.94
N GLY A 365 7.32 4.20 -11.45
CA GLY A 365 8.57 3.46 -11.61
C GLY A 365 8.69 2.19 -10.77
N ALA A 366 7.71 1.90 -9.91
CA ALA A 366 7.73 0.68 -9.11
C ALA A 366 7.63 -0.60 -9.98
N THR A 367 8.32 -1.64 -9.54
CA THR A 367 8.31 -2.98 -10.12
C THR A 367 7.68 -4.01 -9.18
N ILE A 368 7.49 -3.66 -7.92
CA ILE A 368 6.96 -4.51 -6.86
C ILE A 368 5.92 -3.69 -6.07
N VAL A 369 4.76 -4.28 -5.80
CA VAL A 369 3.68 -3.63 -5.04
C VAL A 369 3.30 -4.49 -3.85
N ILE A 370 3.48 -3.95 -2.65
CA ILE A 370 2.91 -4.52 -1.43
C ILE A 370 1.52 -3.92 -1.26
N SER A 371 0.47 -4.75 -1.33
CA SER A 371 -0.91 -4.27 -1.24
C SER A 371 -1.85 -5.30 -0.60
N TYR A 372 -2.83 -4.77 0.14
CA TYR A 372 -3.93 -5.56 0.69
C TYR A 372 -4.99 -5.93 -0.36
N PHE A 373 -5.00 -5.28 -1.54
CA PHE A 373 -5.82 -5.68 -2.70
C PHE A 373 -5.27 -6.92 -3.43
N THR A 374 -4.19 -7.53 -2.94
CA THR A 374 -3.58 -8.68 -3.62
C THR A 374 -4.59 -9.81 -3.89
N PRO A 375 -5.43 -10.26 -2.93
CA PRO A 375 -6.44 -11.28 -3.21
C PRO A 375 -7.36 -10.90 -4.38
N GLU A 376 -7.84 -9.66 -4.43
CA GLU A 376 -8.70 -9.15 -5.49
C GLU A 376 -7.99 -9.10 -6.85
N PHE A 377 -6.74 -8.63 -6.90
CA PHE A 377 -5.96 -8.60 -8.14
C PHE A 377 -5.63 -9.99 -8.68
N LEU A 378 -5.43 -10.98 -7.82
CA LEU A 378 -5.22 -12.36 -8.26
C LEU A 378 -6.44 -12.91 -9.03
N ASP A 379 -7.64 -12.44 -8.69
CA ASP A 379 -8.86 -12.73 -9.45
C ASP A 379 -8.94 -11.85 -10.69
N TRP A 380 -8.87 -10.52 -10.53
CA TRP A 380 -9.10 -9.56 -11.61
C TRP A 380 -8.07 -9.58 -12.76
N LEU A 381 -6.85 -10.04 -12.52
CA LEU A 381 -5.82 -10.18 -13.56
C LEU A 381 -5.91 -11.53 -14.30
N SER A 382 -6.93 -12.33 -14.02
CA SER A 382 -7.26 -13.54 -14.78
C SER A 382 -8.28 -13.28 -15.88
N ASP A 383 -8.99 -12.15 -15.79
CA ASP A 383 -9.92 -11.62 -16.79
C ASP A 383 -9.15 -10.83 -17.86
#